data_AF-A0A2E7RQA0-F1
#
_entry.id   AF-A0A2E7RQA0-F1
#
_cell.length_a   1.000
_cell.length_b   1.000
_cell.length_c   1.000
_cell.angle_alpha   90.00
_cell.angle_beta   90.00
_cell.angle_gamma   90.00
#
_symmetry.space_group_name_H-M   'P 1'
#
loop_
_entity.id
_entity.type
_entity.pdbx_description
1 polymer ?
#
loop_
_entity_poly.entity_id
_entity_poly.type
_entity_poly.pdbx_seq_one_letter_code
_entity_poly.pdbx_strand_id
1 'polypeptide(L)' 'MRLTEAINLRSEFEFITKLYNMPQGSDIDTIEWFLKNGHKSNSLRKGFDEAQNIAKKIKEFSDGCTKKTRGRKQIREF' A
#
# COMPACT_ATOMS: atom_id res chain seq x y z
N MET A 1 -7.17 -13.55 -3.39
CA MET A 1 -7.71 -12.83 -2.22
C MET A 1 -9.17 -12.50 -2.50
N ARG A 2 -10.05 -12.63 -1.51
CA ARG A 2 -11.47 -12.25 -1.58
C ARG A 2 -11.62 -10.79 -1.15
N LEU A 3 -12.72 -10.14 -1.56
CA LEU A 3 -13.01 -8.75 -1.19
C LEU A 3 -13.06 -8.54 0.33
N THR A 4 -13.65 -9.49 1.06
CA THR A 4 -13.74 -9.44 2.53
C THR A 4 -12.37 -9.48 3.20
N GLU A 5 -11.44 -10.29 2.67
CA GLU A 5 -10.05 -10.33 3.15
C GLU A 5 -9.34 -9.00 2.88
N ALA A 6 -9.62 -8.34 1.75
CA ALA A 6 -9.04 -7.04 1.42
C ALA A 6 -9.52 -5.93 2.36
N ILE A 7 -10.79 -5.95 2.72
CA ILE A 7 -11.37 -5.00 3.68
C ILE A 7 -10.75 -5.22 5.06
N ASN A 8 -10.64 -6.48 5.51
CA ASN A 8 -10.01 -6.80 6.80
C ASN A 8 -8.55 -6.34 6.85
N LEU A 9 -7.78 -6.60 5.80
CA LEU A 9 -6.39 -6.15 5.69
C LEU A 9 -6.27 -4.62 5.70
N ARG A 10 -7.21 -3.90 5.08
CA ARG A 10 -7.24 -2.42 5.16
C ARG A 10 -7.49 -1.93 6.58
N SER A 11 -8.45 -2.52 7.28
CA SER A 11 -8.72 -2.17 8.69
C SER A 11 -7.53 -2.47 9.60
N GLU A 12 -6.85 -3.60 9.38
CA GLU A 12 -5.65 -3.99 10.13
C GLU A 12 -4.47 -3.03 9.83
N PHE A 13 -4.32 -2.63 8.57
CA PHE A 13 -3.36 -1.61 8.18
C PHE A 13 -3.62 -0.28 8.90
N GLU A 14 -4.86 0.21 8.95
CA GLU A 14 -5.21 1.43 9.67
C GLU A 14 -4.91 1.31 11.18
N PHE A 15 -5.16 0.14 11.77
CA PHE A 15 -4.90 -0.08 13.18
C PHE A 15 -3.41 0.02 13.51
N ILE A 16 -2.56 -0.64 12.73
CA ILE A 16 -1.09 -0.63 12.94
C ILE A 16 -0.51 0.74 12.63
N THR A 17 -0.99 1.39 11.57
CA THR A 17 -0.49 2.68 11.11
C THR A 17 -1.09 3.88 11.84
N LYS A 18 -2.06 3.67 12.74
CA LYS A 18 -2.70 4.73 13.53
C LYS A 18 -1.72 5.65 14.26
N LEU A 19 -0.58 5.10 14.69
CA LEU A 19 0.45 5.86 15.42
C LEU A 19 1.55 6.38 14.49
N TYR A 20 1.55 6.00 13.22
CA TYR A 20 2.64 6.28 12.29
C TYR A 20 2.54 7.69 11.72
N ASN A 21 3.68 8.26 11.34
CA ASN A 21 3.71 9.57 10.70
C ASN A 21 3.41 9.41 9.20
N MET A 22 2.14 9.40 8.83
CA MET A 22 1.66 9.25 7.44
C MET A 22 0.31 9.94 7.24
N PRO A 23 -0.08 10.25 5.99
CA PRO A 23 -1.42 10.75 5.70
C PRO A 23 -2.51 9.78 6.19
N GLN A 24 -3.61 10.33 6.72
CA GLN A 24 -4.72 9.55 7.24
C GLN A 24 -5.47 8.83 6.11
N GLY A 25 -5.79 7.55 6.32
CA GLY A 25 -6.63 6.74 5.44
C GLY A 25 -6.02 5.39 5.06
N SER A 26 -6.81 4.57 4.36
CA SER A 26 -6.43 3.25 3.81
C SER A 26 -6.59 3.14 2.29
N ASP A 27 -6.64 4.28 1.62
CA ASP A 27 -6.73 4.33 0.17
C ASP A 27 -5.49 3.74 -0.51
N ILE A 28 -5.66 3.31 -1.76
CA ILE A 28 -4.58 2.73 -2.56
C ILE A 28 -3.41 3.72 -2.70
N ASP A 29 -3.68 5.02 -2.83
CA ASP A 29 -2.66 6.06 -2.89
C ASP A 29 -1.88 6.17 -1.58
N THR A 30 -2.57 6.06 -0.45
CA THR A 30 -1.97 6.07 0.89
C THR A 30 -1.09 4.84 1.13
N ILE A 31 -1.55 3.67 0.69
CA ILE A 31 -0.78 2.41 0.72
C ILE A 31 0.46 2.53 -0.18
N GLU A 32 0.33 3.12 -1.37
CA GLU A 32 1.48 3.31 -2.25
C GLU A 32 2.49 4.30 -1.66
N TRP A 33 2.00 5.40 -1.06
CA TRP A 33 2.85 6.35 -0.35
C TRP A 33 3.55 5.67 0.83
N PHE A 34 2.86 4.83 1.60
CA PHE A 34 3.44 4.10 2.73
C PHE A 34 4.55 3.16 2.27
N LEU A 35 4.37 2.43 1.17
CA LEU A 35 5.40 1.56 0.61
C LEU A 35 6.63 2.34 0.11
N LYS A 36 6.44 3.55 -0.43
CA LYS A 36 7.53 4.40 -0.96
C LYS A 36 8.24 5.22 0.12
N ASN A 37 7.50 5.81 1.06
CA ASN A 37 7.99 6.82 2.01
C ASN A 37 7.85 6.39 3.47
N GLY A 38 6.95 5.46 3.81
CA GLY A 38 6.68 5.04 5.18
C GLY A 38 7.89 4.47 5.90
N HIS A 39 8.81 3.81 5.17
CA HIS A 39 10.05 3.27 5.73
C HIS A 39 10.97 4.35 6.33
N LYS A 40 10.96 5.59 5.82
CA LYS A 40 11.92 6.62 6.28
C LYS A 40 11.73 7.02 7.74
N SER A 41 10.48 7.03 8.22
CA SER A 41 10.14 7.51 9.57
C SER A 41 9.55 6.44 10.48
N ASN A 42 9.12 5.31 9.93
CA ASN A 42 8.39 4.28 10.69
C ASN A 42 9.10 2.91 10.71
N SER A 43 10.23 2.72 10.02
CA SER A 43 10.95 1.43 9.99
C SER A 43 11.40 0.92 11.36
N LEU A 44 11.70 1.84 12.28
CA LEU A 44 12.09 1.51 13.65
C LEU A 44 10.89 1.20 14.57
N ARG A 45 9.65 1.35 14.09
CA ARG A 45 8.45 1.13 14.90
C ARG A 45 8.07 -0.34 14.89
N LYS A 46 7.68 -0.85 16.06
CA LYS A 46 7.12 -2.20 16.20
C LYS A 46 5.88 -2.34 15.31
N GLY A 47 5.80 -3.43 14.54
CA GLY A 47 4.72 -3.69 13.58
C GLY A 47 4.94 -3.11 12.18
N PHE A 48 6.09 -2.46 11.90
CA PHE A 48 6.34 -1.87 10.59
C PHE A 48 6.41 -2.95 9.49
N ASP A 49 7.12 -4.06 9.75
CA ASP A 49 7.21 -5.17 8.80
C ASP A 49 5.83 -5.78 8.51
N GLU A 50 4.97 -5.85 9.53
CA GLU A 50 3.61 -6.36 9.42
C GLU A 50 2.74 -5.43 8.57
N ALA A 51 2.75 -4.12 8.86
CA ALA A 51 2.10 -3.10 8.04
C ALA A 51 2.61 -3.11 6.59
N GLN A 52 3.91 -3.31 6.38
CA GLN A 52 4.50 -3.37 5.04
C GLN A 52 4.04 -4.62 4.28
N ASN A 53 3.93 -5.76 4.94
CA ASN A 53 3.42 -6.99 4.33
C ASN A 53 1.94 -6.86 3.95
N ILE A 54 1.13 -6.28 4.83
CA ILE A 54 -0.29 -6.00 4.57
C ILE A 54 -0.44 -5.04 3.38
N ALA A 55 0.31 -3.95 3.36
CA ALA A 55 0.32 -2.97 2.27
C ALA A 55 0.66 -3.62 0.91
N LYS A 56 1.66 -4.52 0.87
CA LYS A 56 2.01 -5.28 -0.34
C LYS A 56 0.86 -6.17 -0.82
N LYS A 57 0.20 -6.91 0.08
CA LYS A 57 -0.95 -7.76 -0.26
C LYS A 57 -2.12 -6.96 -0.82
N ILE A 58 -2.44 -5.82 -0.22
CA ILE A 58 -3.51 -4.94 -0.71
C ILE A 58 -3.16 -4.39 -2.09
N LYS A 59 -1.91 -3.95 -2.30
CA LYS A 59 -1.44 -3.47 -3.60
C LYS A 59 -1.50 -4.56 -4.66
N GLU A 60 -1.03 -5.77 -4.35
CA GLU A 60 -1.09 -6.92 -5.27
C GLU A 60 -2.54 -7.29 -5.63
N PHE A 61 -3.45 -7.24 -4.66
CA PHE A 61 -4.87 -7.46 -4.92
C PHE A 61 -5.46 -6.38 -5.84
N SER A 62 -5.13 -5.12 -5.60
CA SER A 62 -5.54 -4.00 -6.46
C SER A 62 -4.97 -4.12 -7.87
N ASP A 63 -3.68 -4.44 -8.00
CA ASP A 63 -2.98 -4.62 -9.29
C ASP A 63 -3.50 -5.87 -10.04
N GLY A 64 -3.87 -6.92 -9.30
CA GLY A 64 -4.55 -8.10 -9.84
C GLY A 64 -5.92 -7.79 -10.42
N CYS A 65 -6.67 -6.87 -9.80
CA CYS A 65 -7.92 -6.34 -10.34
C CYS A 65 -7.73 -5.42 -11.55
N THR A 66 -6.60 -4.73 -11.68
CA THR A 66 -6.32 -3.79 -12.78
C THR A 66 -5.58 -4.40 -13.98
N LYS A 67 -5.36 -5.72 -14.03
CA LYS A 67 -4.78 -6.38 -15.22
C LYS A 67 -5.74 -6.38 -16.42
N LYS A 68 -5.90 -5.24 -17.08
CA LYS A 68 -5.74 -5.00 -18.52
C LYS A 68 -5.63 -3.50 -18.82
N THR A 69 -4.43 -2.93 -18.68
CA THR A 69 -3.91 -2.01 -19.72
C THR A 69 -2.39 -1.94 -19.63
N ARG A 70 -1.72 -2.77 -20.45
CA ARG A 70 -0.35 -2.49 -20.87
C ARG A 70 -0.37 -1.19 -21.69
N GLY A 71 0.49 -0.24 -21.33
CA GLY A 71 1.00 0.74 -22.29
C GLY A 71 0.91 2.20 -21.86
N ARG A 72 2.00 2.72 -21.27
CA ARG A 72 2.56 3.98 -21.75
C ARG A 72 4.06 4.01 -21.52
N LYS A 73 4.81 3.49 -22.50
CA LYS A 73 6.24 3.78 -22.65
C LYS A 73 6.30 5.23 -23.16
N GLN A 74 6.66 6.20 -22.31
CA GLN A 74 7.02 7.53 -22.81
C GLN A 74 8.33 7.38 -23.56
N ILE A 75 8.26 7.38 -24.89
CA ILE A 75 9.42 7.61 -25.75
C ILE A 75 9.64 9.13 -25.69
N ARG A 76 10.69 9.56 -25.01
CA ARG A 76 11.23 10.91 -25.14
C ARG A 76 12.08 10.88 -26.40
N GLU A 77 11.60 11.46 -27.48
CA GLU A 77 12.42 11.82 -28.63
C GLU A 77 13.11 13.15 -28.34
N PHE A 78 14.43 13.19 -28.51
CA PHE A 78 15.27 14.36 -28.70
C PHE A 78 16.33 14.02 -29.73
#